data_AF-A0A7C1UVS8-F1
#
_entry.id   AF-A0A7C1UVS8-F1
#
_cell.length_a   1.000
_cell.length_b   1.000
_cell.length_c   1.000
_cell.angle_alpha   90.00
_cell.angle_beta   90.00
_cell.angle_gamma   90.00
#
_symmetry.space_group_name_H-M   'P 1'
#
loop_
_entity.id
_entity.type
_entity.pdbx_description
1 polymer ?
#
loop_
_entity_poly.entity_id
_entity_poly.type
_entity_poly.pdbx_seq_one_letter_code
_entity_poly.pdbx_strand_id
1 'polypeptide(L)'
;MKKSIPNLIIVLAALAAFPLTPTAKPERIKPGIPYYSDKYETIDGRYELGEEKNLEEVYKNYNYYEAVYDKKGRVVIFNAFKKGMIEFSEVYYYDGGTRPVKKEVTNSAGKKRVINLSP
;
A
#
# COMPACT_ATOMS: atom_id res chain seq x y z
N MET A 1 31.08 -44.81 40.90
CA MET A 1 31.47 -44.12 39.65
C MET A 1 30.19 -43.70 38.94
N LYS A 2 29.80 -42.41 38.91
CA LYS A 2 29.96 -41.49 37.74
C LYS A 2 29.89 -42.28 36.41
N LYS A 3 28.91 -42.09 35.53
CA LYS A 3 28.55 -40.83 34.85
C LYS A 3 27.09 -40.82 34.35
N SER A 4 26.46 -39.65 34.42
CA SER A 4 25.34 -39.13 33.60
C SER A 4 25.73 -39.12 32.11
N ILE A 5 24.87 -38.94 31.08
CA ILE A 5 23.94 -37.85 30.68
C ILE A 5 23.12 -38.37 29.43
N PRO A 6 22.21 -37.61 28.79
CA PRO A 6 20.77 -37.44 29.02
C PRO A 6 19.85 -38.04 27.93
N ASN A 7 18.55 -38.11 28.25
CA ASN A 7 17.48 -38.24 27.26
C ASN A 7 17.50 -37.06 26.27
N LEU A 8 17.74 -37.37 25.01
CA LEU A 8 17.61 -36.46 23.88
C LEU A 8 16.12 -36.34 23.52
N ILE A 9 15.43 -35.34 24.07
CA ILE A 9 14.10 -34.94 23.59
C ILE A 9 14.32 -34.00 22.40
N ILE A 10 14.19 -34.52 21.19
CA ILE A 10 14.11 -33.72 19.97
C ILE A 10 12.68 -33.15 19.91
N VAL A 11 12.51 -31.91 20.35
CA VAL A 11 11.29 -31.13 20.04
C VAL A 11 11.45 -30.64 18.61
N LEU A 12 10.92 -31.40 17.65
CA LEU A 12 10.83 -30.96 16.27
C LEU A 12 9.73 -29.90 16.19
N ALA A 13 10.15 -28.64 16.16
CA ALA A 13 9.25 -27.51 15.95
C ALA A 13 8.57 -27.66 14.59
N ALA A 14 7.26 -27.91 14.60
CA ALA A 14 6.43 -27.78 13.42
C ALA A 14 6.39 -26.30 13.05
N LEU A 15 7.23 -25.90 12.08
CA LEU A 15 7.05 -24.65 11.36
C LEU A 15 5.70 -24.74 10.65
N ALA A 16 4.69 -24.11 11.25
CA ALA A 16 3.45 -23.82 10.55
C ALA A 16 3.80 -22.92 9.36
N ALA A 17 3.85 -23.51 8.17
CA ALA A 17 3.84 -22.79 6.92
C ALA A 17 2.48 -22.12 6.79
N PHE A 18 2.32 -20.93 7.35
CA PHE A 18 1.21 -20.06 6.99
C PHE A 18 1.42 -19.66 5.53
N PRO A 19 0.53 -20.05 4.59
CA PRO A 19 0.59 -19.47 3.26
C PRO A 19 0.39 -17.97 3.42
N LEU A 20 1.36 -17.19 2.97
CA LEU A 20 1.19 -15.76 2.72
C LEU A 20 0.08 -15.64 1.65
N THR A 21 -1.16 -15.54 2.08
CA THR A 21 -2.25 -15.18 1.19
C THR A 21 -1.95 -13.78 0.67
N PRO A 22 -1.78 -13.58 -0.65
CA PRO A 22 -1.67 -12.23 -1.19
C PRO A 22 -2.96 -11.50 -0.81
N THR A 23 -2.84 -10.52 0.07
CA THR A 23 -4.01 -9.85 0.62
C THR A 23 -4.68 -9.03 -0.46
N ALA A 24 -5.96 -9.35 -0.68
CA ALA A 24 -6.70 -8.96 -1.86
C ALA A 24 -7.02 -7.46 -1.84
N LYS A 25 -6.91 -6.83 -3.01
CA LYS A 25 -7.60 -5.56 -3.30
C LYS A 25 -9.10 -5.75 -3.00
N PRO A 26 -9.84 -4.67 -2.67
CA PRO A 26 -11.27 -4.77 -2.40
C PRO A 26 -11.97 -5.55 -3.52
N GLU A 27 -12.82 -6.52 -3.15
CA GLU A 27 -13.48 -7.42 -4.11
C GLU A 27 -14.24 -6.64 -5.21
N ARG A 28 -14.69 -5.41 -4.89
CA ARG A 28 -15.19 -4.43 -5.87
C ARG A 28 -14.76 -3.01 -5.52
N ILE A 29 -13.87 -2.45 -6.34
CA ILE A 29 -13.49 -1.04 -6.28
C ILE A 29 -14.66 -0.17 -6.74
N LYS A 30 -15.06 0.80 -5.91
CA LYS A 30 -16.05 1.83 -6.21
C LYS A 30 -15.33 3.12 -6.64
N PRO A 31 -15.56 3.60 -7.87
CA PRO A 31 -14.88 4.79 -8.37
C PRO A 31 -15.17 6.03 -7.53
N GLY A 32 -14.16 6.87 -7.33
CA GLY A 32 -14.30 8.16 -6.64
C GLY A 32 -14.38 8.07 -5.11
N ILE A 33 -14.29 6.88 -4.52
CA ILE A 33 -14.29 6.68 -3.06
C ILE A 33 -12.84 6.45 -2.59
N PRO A 34 -12.42 7.04 -1.45
CA PRO A 34 -11.12 6.77 -0.85
C PRO A 34 -11.08 5.38 -0.22
N TYR A 35 -9.96 4.69 -0.45
CA TYR A 35 -9.57 3.45 0.21
C TYR A 35 -8.28 3.67 0.98
N TYR A 36 -8.02 2.85 2.00
CA TYR A 36 -6.90 3.08 2.89
C TYR A 36 -6.02 1.84 3.06
N SER A 37 -4.74 2.07 3.34
CA SER A 37 -3.79 1.02 3.71
C SER A 37 -2.67 1.61 4.56
N ASP A 38 -1.98 0.77 5.32
CA ASP A 38 -0.71 1.11 5.96
C ASP A 38 0.50 0.73 5.11
N LYS A 39 0.26 0.23 3.88
CA LYS A 39 1.28 -0.17 2.90
C LYS A 39 0.92 0.36 1.52
N TYR A 40 1.94 0.54 0.69
CA TYR A 40 1.77 0.79 -0.74
C TYR A 40 2.91 0.15 -1.51
N GLU A 41 2.70 0.01 -2.82
CA GLU A 41 3.68 -0.46 -3.78
C GLU A 41 3.77 0.51 -4.95
N THR A 42 4.86 0.45 -5.72
CA THR A 42 5.01 1.22 -6.96
C THR A 42 4.86 0.28 -8.15
N ILE A 43 3.86 0.51 -8.99
CA ILE A 43 3.56 -0.30 -10.18
C ILE A 43 3.48 0.64 -11.38
N ASP A 44 4.27 0.40 -12.43
CA ASP A 44 4.32 1.25 -13.64
C ASP A 44 4.40 2.77 -13.34
N GLY A 45 5.22 3.18 -12.35
CA GLY A 45 5.42 4.59 -12.01
C GLY A 45 4.27 5.27 -11.25
N ARG A 46 3.26 4.50 -10.80
CA ARG A 46 2.20 4.95 -9.88
C ARG A 46 2.23 4.17 -8.57
N TYR A 47 1.76 4.82 -7.51
CA TYR A 47 1.51 4.19 -6.23
C TYR A 47 0.16 3.47 -6.23
N GLU A 48 0.15 2.27 -5.67
CA GLU A 48 -1.03 1.44 -5.43
C GLU A 48 -1.05 1.04 -3.97
N LEU A 49 -2.23 1.01 -3.35
CA LEU A 49 -2.36 0.51 -1.99
C LEU A 49 -1.98 -0.97 -1.92
N GLY A 50 -1.41 -1.35 -0.78
CA GLY A 50 -1.30 -2.76 -0.41
C GLY A 50 -2.66 -3.31 0.02
N GLU A 51 -2.64 -4.17 1.04
CA GLU A 51 -3.86 -4.67 1.67
C GLU A 51 -4.77 -3.53 2.11
N GLU A 52 -6.03 -3.58 1.67
CA GLU A 52 -7.02 -2.59 2.06
C GLU A 52 -7.42 -2.77 3.52
N LYS A 53 -7.61 -1.63 4.19
CA LYS A 53 -7.99 -1.54 5.60
C LYS A 53 -9.03 -0.45 5.77
N ASN A 54 -9.83 -0.58 6.82
CA ASN A 54 -10.74 0.48 7.22
C ASN A 54 -9.95 1.66 7.80
N LEU A 55 -10.51 2.88 7.71
CA LEU A 55 -9.84 4.10 8.16
C LEU A 55 -9.47 4.03 9.64
N GLU A 56 -10.36 3.50 10.48
CA GLU A 56 -10.16 3.33 11.92
C GLU A 56 -8.98 2.43 12.26
N GLU A 57 -8.61 1.50 11.39
CA GLU A 57 -7.47 0.61 11.59
C GLU A 57 -6.15 1.34 11.35
N VAL A 58 -6.07 2.13 10.29
CA VAL A 58 -4.83 2.79 9.87
C VAL A 58 -4.60 4.12 10.60
N TYR A 59 -5.67 4.82 10.97
CA TYR A 59 -5.59 6.13 11.61
C TYR A 59 -4.93 6.09 12.99
N LYS A 60 -4.98 4.94 13.68
CA LYS A 60 -4.35 4.73 15.00
C LYS A 60 -2.86 5.10 15.00
N ASN A 61 -2.18 4.84 13.89
CA ASN A 61 -0.75 5.08 13.74
C ASN A 61 -0.42 6.44 13.11
N TYR A 62 -1.45 7.16 12.63
CA TYR A 62 -1.33 8.43 11.91
C TYR A 62 -0.39 8.40 10.68
N ASN A 63 0.03 7.20 10.26
CA ASN A 63 0.88 6.96 9.12
C ASN A 63 0.15 5.94 8.24
N TYR A 64 -0.38 6.42 7.12
CA TYR A 64 -1.26 5.63 6.26
C TYR A 64 -1.30 6.24 4.87
N TYR A 65 -1.86 5.48 3.95
CA TYR A 65 -2.02 5.85 2.56
C TYR A 65 -3.50 5.82 2.20
N GLU A 66 -3.88 6.73 1.32
CA GLU A 66 -5.20 6.80 0.74
C GLU A 66 -5.07 6.74 -0.78
N ALA A 67 -5.93 5.97 -1.43
CA ALA A 67 -6.05 6.00 -2.88
C ALA A 67 -7.50 6.14 -3.31
N VAL A 68 -7.71 6.95 -4.35
CA VAL A 68 -8.97 7.06 -5.07
C VAL A 68 -8.79 6.45 -6.45
N TYR A 69 -9.76 5.63 -6.85
CA TYR A 69 -9.72 4.90 -8.11
C TYR A 69 -10.77 5.43 -9.08
N ASP A 70 -10.51 5.26 -10.38
CA ASP A 70 -11.50 5.53 -11.43
C ASP A 70 -12.35 4.31 -11.79
N LYS A 71 -13.21 4.47 -12.81
CA LYS A 71 -14.11 3.41 -13.33
C LYS A 71 -13.39 2.19 -13.91
N LYS A 72 -12.09 2.31 -14.22
CA LYS A 72 -11.25 1.22 -14.72
C LYS A 72 -10.40 0.60 -13.60
N GLY A 73 -10.60 1.02 -12.34
CA GLY A 73 -9.83 0.53 -11.19
C GLY A 73 -8.39 1.07 -11.17
N ARG A 74 -8.12 2.19 -11.84
CA ARG A 74 -6.79 2.83 -11.85
C ARG A 74 -6.74 3.88 -10.75
N VAL A 75 -5.63 3.96 -10.03
CA VAL A 75 -5.40 5.03 -9.03
C VAL A 75 -5.32 6.37 -9.75
N VAL A 76 -6.16 7.33 -9.37
CA VAL A 76 -6.16 8.70 -9.90
C VAL A 76 -5.68 9.71 -8.88
N ILE A 77 -5.80 9.41 -7.59
CA ILE A 77 -5.25 10.20 -6.49
C ILE A 77 -4.61 9.23 -5.51
N PHE A 78 -3.41 9.56 -5.05
CA PHE A 78 -2.73 8.86 -3.98
C PHE A 78 -2.21 9.88 -2.96
N ASN A 79 -2.56 9.69 -1.69
CA ASN A 79 -2.11 10.53 -0.60
C ASN A 79 -1.31 9.68 0.41
N ALA A 80 -0.15 10.17 0.81
CA ALA A 80 0.61 9.61 1.92
C ALA A 80 0.47 10.54 3.13
N PHE A 81 0.08 9.98 4.26
CA PHE A 81 -0.07 10.68 5.52
C PHE A 81 1.04 10.27 6.47
N LYS A 82 1.62 11.25 7.15
CA LYS A 82 2.60 11.07 8.21
C LYS A 82 2.25 11.95 9.39
N LYS A 83 2.07 11.33 10.56
CA LYS A 83 1.55 12.01 11.75
C LYS A 83 0.24 12.77 11.48
N GLY A 84 -0.63 12.22 10.63
CA GLY A 84 -1.95 12.78 10.30
C GLY A 84 -1.92 13.93 9.31
N MET A 85 -0.73 14.32 8.82
CA MET A 85 -0.55 15.38 7.83
C MET A 85 -0.16 14.78 6.50
N ILE A 86 -0.56 15.39 5.39
CA ILE A 86 -0.14 14.98 4.06
C ILE A 86 1.39 15.15 3.95
N GLU A 87 2.10 14.05 3.78
CA GLU A 87 3.53 14.04 3.45
C GLU A 87 3.73 14.34 1.96
N PHE A 88 2.93 13.69 1.11
CA PHE A 88 2.82 14.01 -0.30
C PHE A 88 1.48 13.52 -0.89
N SER A 89 1.12 14.08 -2.04
CA SER A 89 -0.01 13.68 -2.86
C SER A 89 0.43 13.55 -4.32
N GLU A 90 -0.01 12.50 -5.00
CA GLU A 90 0.13 12.35 -6.45
C GLU A 90 -1.24 12.25 -7.12
N VAL A 91 -1.45 13.05 -8.17
CA VAL A 91 -2.61 12.95 -9.06
C VAL A 91 -2.15 12.41 -10.39
N TYR A 92 -2.75 11.31 -10.84
CA TYR A 92 -2.38 10.61 -12.08
C TYR A 92 -3.38 10.88 -13.19
N TYR A 93 -2.85 11.13 -14.39
CA TYR A 93 -3.63 11.36 -15.60
C TYR A 93 -3.34 10.28 -16.63
N TYR A 94 -4.38 9.82 -17.30
CA TYR A 94 -4.35 8.72 -18.26
C TYR A 94 -4.95 9.18 -19.59
N ASP A 95 -4.40 8.70 -20.70
CA ASP A 95 -4.89 8.92 -22.07
C ASP A 95 -5.89 7.85 -22.54
N GLY A 96 -6.19 6.87 -21.69
CA GLY A 96 -7.04 5.73 -22.01
C GLY A 96 -6.41 4.40 -21.65
N GLY A 97 -5.07 4.33 -21.60
CA GLY A 97 -4.29 3.15 -21.21
C GLY A 97 -4.28 2.84 -19.71
N THR A 98 -3.52 1.82 -19.32
CA THR A 98 -3.35 1.41 -17.90
C THR A 98 -2.25 2.19 -17.19
N ARG A 99 -1.34 2.80 -17.95
CA ARG A 99 -0.23 3.60 -17.41
C ARG A 99 -0.56 5.09 -17.42
N PRO A 100 -0.16 5.84 -16.39
CA PRO A 100 -0.32 7.28 -16.40
C PRO A 100 0.65 7.92 -17.40
N VAL A 101 0.18 8.94 -18.12
CA VAL A 101 0.98 9.74 -19.06
C VAL A 101 1.48 11.05 -18.45
N LYS A 102 0.90 11.42 -17.30
CA LYS A 102 1.27 12.62 -16.56
C LYS A 102 0.92 12.41 -15.10
N LYS A 103 1.71 13.00 -14.20
CA LYS A 103 1.34 13.12 -12.80
C LYS A 103 1.64 14.49 -12.23
N GLU A 104 0.86 14.88 -11.23
CA GLU A 104 1.11 16.06 -10.41
C GLU A 104 1.48 15.63 -9.01
N VAL A 105 2.64 16.09 -8.54
CA VAL A 105 3.15 15.78 -7.20
C VAL A 105 3.04 17.04 -6.34
N THR A 106 2.37 16.93 -5.21
CA THR A 106 2.30 17.97 -4.17
C THR A 106 3.02 17.47 -2.93
N ASN A 107 3.99 18.21 -2.42
CA ASN A 107 4.67 17.85 -1.17
C ASN A 107 3.96 18.45 0.06
N SER A 108 4.45 18.12 1.25
CA SER A 108 3.95 18.65 2.53
C SER A 108 3.96 20.18 2.66
N ALA A 109 4.80 20.88 1.88
CA ALA A 109 4.82 22.35 1.83
C ALA A 109 3.78 22.93 0.82
N GLY A 110 2.95 22.09 0.21
CA GLY A 110 2.00 22.48 -0.83
C GLY A 110 2.64 22.80 -2.18
N LYS A 111 3.95 22.56 -2.34
CA LYS A 111 4.65 22.81 -3.61
C LYS A 111 4.26 21.76 -4.63
N LYS A 112 3.71 22.22 -5.75
CA LYS A 112 3.28 21.38 -6.87
C LYS A 112 4.37 21.25 -7.94
N ARG A 113 4.51 20.05 -8.51
CA ARG A 113 5.35 19.76 -9.67
C ARG A 113 4.57 18.88 -10.65
N VAL A 114 4.53 19.28 -11.91
CA VAL A 114 3.96 18.47 -13.00
C VAL A 114 5.08 17.66 -13.63
N ILE A 115 4.82 16.37 -13.86
CA ILE A 115 5.77 15.43 -14.47
C ILE A 115 5.03 14.77 -15.64
N ASN A 116 5.55 14.95 -16.85
CA ASN A 116 5.12 14.17 -18.01
C ASN A 116 5.83 12.82 -17.97
N LEU A 117 5.06 11.75 -18.10
CA LEU A 117 5.56 10.38 -18.09
C LEU A 117 5.64 9.93 -19.54
N SER A 118 6.81 9.40 -19.94
CA SER A 118 6.96 8.83 -21.28
C SER A 118 6.01 7.63 -21.44
N PRO A 119 5.33 7.50 -22.59
CA PRO A 119 4.44 6.37 -22.86
C PRO A 119 5.17 5.01 -22.86
#